data_AF-A0A7I9ZX33-F1
#
_entry.id   AF-A0A7I9ZX33-F1
#
_cell.length_a   1.000
_cell.length_b   1.000
_cell.length_c   1.000
_cell.angle_alpha   90.00
_cell.angle_beta   90.00
_cell.angle_gamma   90.00
#
_symmetry.space_group_name_H-M   'P 1'
#
loop_
_entity.id
_entity.type
_entity.pdbx_description
1 polymer ?
#
loop_
_entity_poly.entity_id
_entity_poly.type
_entity_poly.pdbx_seq_one_letter_code
_entity_poly.pdbx_strand_id
1 'polypeptide(L)'
;MKVDELKYVVGEAQEAKPVYMRFYGKIDEESTRNFNDEFLWIQDYVKPSKIIISINSEGGSVLYGMGTFSIIQQCPIEVETIVEGLAASMASVLWAAGTRSYMRDYSILMIHNPFIRDEKSCNPDNEQIVNAFQKQIETIYHKRFGLTKAKVREIMDGKEGCDGTYFDAKSAVNAGILSAECVLKTSKQVCNKVKDQIEGVVEANALQKIMASINTELGNFKPLDDSSSIPNQNQIENSNSQKTMDKEQEFAFGSVCAQLGLEKTSEVSAVITRIDALKNAENKAAEIQASYNALKIQKEGLDAQLTNVQNELTTVKNELKSYKDAEEAKRKETIEQFVDNAIAEGKINSDAKTKWVEMAQNDFEMVQATLNSIPKRDKISAKIANDPANIENAENQMTEAEKKMAKAVEAVVGTDFQFKTLD
;
A
#
# COMPACT_ATOMS: atom_id res chain seq x y z
N MET A 1 35.42 -10.05 31.68
CA MET A 1 35.70 -8.68 31.19
C MET A 1 35.78 -7.74 32.37
N LYS A 2 36.63 -6.71 32.30
CA LYS A 2 36.51 -5.56 33.20
C LYS A 2 35.44 -4.62 32.66
N VAL A 3 34.73 -3.89 33.53
CA VAL A 3 33.64 -2.98 33.13
C VAL A 3 34.14 -1.93 32.13
N ASP A 4 35.39 -1.49 32.27
CA ASP A 4 36.03 -0.48 31.41
C ASP A 4 36.37 -0.99 29.99
N GLU A 5 36.24 -2.29 29.72
CA GLU A 5 36.50 -2.91 28.41
C GLU A 5 35.21 -3.16 27.60
N LEU A 6 34.05 -2.85 28.18
CA LEU A 6 32.74 -3.06 27.56
C LEU A 6 32.45 -1.94 26.56
N LYS A 7 32.25 -2.29 25.28
CA LYS A 7 31.99 -1.35 24.19
C LYS A 7 30.51 -1.09 23.98
N TYR A 8 29.66 -2.06 24.29
CA TYR A 8 28.22 -1.99 24.04
C TYR A 8 27.46 -1.58 25.29
N VAL A 9 27.99 -1.84 26.48
CA VAL A 9 27.38 -1.43 27.75
C VAL A 9 27.57 0.08 27.98
N VAL A 10 26.47 0.76 28.31
CA VAL A 10 26.46 2.20 28.57
C VAL A 10 26.33 2.45 30.06
N GLY A 11 27.28 3.21 30.60
CA GLY A 11 27.29 3.55 32.03
C GLY A 11 27.78 2.38 32.88
N GLU A 12 27.20 2.25 34.08
CA GLU A 12 27.61 1.21 35.03
C GLU A 12 26.72 -0.03 34.93
N ALA A 13 27.36 -1.21 34.96
CA ALA A 13 26.67 -2.49 35.06
C ALA A 13 26.64 -2.96 36.52
N GLN A 14 25.44 -3.00 37.12
CA GLN A 14 25.26 -3.39 38.51
C GLN A 14 24.20 -4.48 38.63
N GLU A 15 24.43 -5.41 39.57
CA GLU A 15 23.47 -6.47 39.91
C GLU A 15 22.13 -5.86 40.35
N ALA A 16 21.03 -6.52 39.94
CA ALA A 16 19.66 -6.11 40.25
C ALA A 16 19.27 -4.67 39.87
N LYS A 17 20.07 -4.00 39.02
CA LYS A 17 19.70 -2.71 38.40
C LYS A 17 19.54 -2.86 36.89
N PRO A 18 18.80 -1.96 36.23
CA PRO A 18 18.73 -1.94 34.77
C PRO A 18 20.11 -1.70 34.14
N VAL A 19 20.44 -2.47 33.12
CA VAL A 19 21.65 -2.29 32.31
C VAL A 19 21.27 -1.85 30.91
N TYR A 20 22.00 -0.87 30.37
CA TYR A 20 21.78 -0.34 29.04
C TYR A 20 22.87 -0.82 28.11
N MET A 21 22.49 -1.33 26.95
CA MET A 21 23.37 -1.73 25.87
C MET A 21 22.99 -0.99 24.59
N ARG A 22 23.95 -0.74 23.72
CA ARG A 22 23.73 -0.21 22.37
C ARG A 22 24.10 -1.27 21.35
N PHE A 23 23.36 -1.40 20.26
CA PHE A 23 23.78 -2.15 19.07
C PHE A 23 23.69 -1.19 17.88
N TYR A 24 24.81 -0.55 17.55
CA TYR A 24 24.88 0.45 16.49
C TYR A 24 25.78 -0.02 15.34
N GLY A 25 25.40 0.34 14.12
CA GLY A 25 26.12 0.00 12.90
C GLY A 25 25.78 -1.39 12.36
N LYS A 26 26.59 -1.86 11.41
CA LYS A 26 26.35 -3.08 10.64
C LYS A 26 26.32 -4.34 11.49
N ILE A 27 25.47 -5.30 11.11
CA ILE A 27 25.47 -6.67 11.63
C ILE A 27 26.43 -7.53 10.82
N ASP A 28 27.54 -7.93 11.43
CA ASP A 28 28.57 -8.80 10.88
C ASP A 28 29.20 -9.68 11.96
N GLU A 29 30.21 -10.46 11.61
CA GLU A 29 30.86 -11.40 12.53
C GLU A 29 31.44 -10.69 13.76
N GLU A 30 32.15 -9.58 13.55
CA GLU A 30 32.86 -8.90 14.65
C GLU A 30 31.88 -8.22 15.60
N SER A 31 30.93 -7.47 15.05
CA SER A 31 29.92 -6.76 15.84
C SER A 31 29.08 -7.74 16.67
N THR A 32 28.62 -8.84 16.06
CA THR A 32 27.80 -9.84 16.76
C THR A 32 28.62 -10.61 17.79
N ARG A 33 29.85 -11.03 17.48
CA ARG A 33 30.70 -11.73 18.45
C ARG A 33 30.94 -10.87 19.69
N ASN A 34 31.39 -9.63 19.49
CA ASN A 34 31.71 -8.74 20.60
C ASN A 34 30.45 -8.40 21.42
N PHE A 35 29.31 -8.12 20.76
CA PHE A 35 28.04 -7.88 21.45
C PHE A 35 27.58 -9.10 22.25
N ASN A 36 27.68 -10.30 21.67
CA ASN A 36 27.24 -11.53 22.32
C ASN A 36 28.09 -11.84 23.55
N ASP A 37 29.41 -11.63 23.48
CA ASP A 37 30.31 -11.84 24.61
C ASP A 37 29.96 -10.91 25.78
N GLU A 38 29.71 -9.62 25.51
CA GLU A 38 29.29 -8.66 26.54
C GLU A 38 27.90 -8.97 27.09
N PHE A 39 26.95 -9.34 26.21
CA PHE A 39 25.59 -9.68 26.61
C PHE A 39 25.57 -10.89 27.55
N LEU A 40 26.27 -11.97 27.19
CA LEU A 40 26.37 -13.17 28.03
C LEU A 40 27.10 -12.88 29.34
N TRP A 41 28.13 -12.03 29.31
CA TRP A 41 28.80 -11.60 30.53
C TRP A 41 27.84 -10.84 31.47
N ILE A 42 27.04 -9.92 30.95
CA ILE A 42 26.00 -9.23 31.74
C ILE A 42 24.98 -10.21 32.28
N GLN A 43 24.48 -11.12 31.45
CA GLN A 43 23.49 -12.12 31.85
C GLN A 43 23.99 -12.99 33.00
N ASP A 44 25.18 -13.56 32.86
CA ASP A 44 25.64 -14.63 33.74
C ASP A 44 26.40 -14.11 34.97
N TYR A 45 27.07 -12.96 34.85
CA TYR A 45 27.92 -12.41 35.92
C TYR A 45 27.33 -11.17 36.59
N VAL A 46 26.77 -10.22 35.82
CA VAL A 46 26.18 -9.00 36.41
C VAL A 46 24.79 -9.29 36.98
N LYS A 47 23.97 -10.06 36.26
CA LYS A 47 22.58 -10.38 36.64
C LYS A 47 21.74 -9.13 36.93
N PRO A 48 21.59 -8.23 35.95
CA PRO A 48 20.77 -7.04 36.11
C PRO A 48 19.30 -7.38 36.30
N SER A 49 18.50 -6.41 36.77
CA SER A 49 17.05 -6.58 36.87
C SER A 49 16.37 -6.61 35.49
N LYS A 50 16.97 -5.94 34.51
CA LYS A 50 16.52 -5.87 33.10
C LYS A 50 17.66 -5.40 32.21
N ILE A 51 17.63 -5.79 30.94
CA ILE A 51 18.57 -5.33 29.91
C ILE A 51 17.81 -4.48 28.90
N ILE A 52 18.26 -3.26 28.64
CA ILE A 52 17.69 -2.39 27.60
C ILE A 52 18.69 -2.29 26.46
N ILE A 53 18.29 -2.68 25.25
CA ILE A 53 19.12 -2.64 24.06
C ILE A 53 18.60 -1.55 23.12
N SER A 54 19.38 -0.48 22.97
CA SER A 54 19.14 0.57 21.97
C SER A 54 19.73 0.16 20.62
N ILE A 55 18.91 0.17 19.57
CA ILE A 55 19.29 -0.29 18.23
C ILE A 55 19.29 0.90 17.26
N ASN A 56 20.41 1.05 16.53
CA ASN A 56 20.56 1.97 15.41
C ASN A 56 21.43 1.34 14.33
N SER A 57 20.82 0.53 13.46
CA SER A 57 21.53 -0.35 12.53
C SER A 57 20.78 -0.51 11.22
N GLU A 58 21.54 -0.48 10.12
CA GLU A 58 21.10 -0.79 8.76
C GLU A 58 20.91 -2.29 8.49
N GLY A 59 21.24 -3.15 9.47
CA GLY A 59 21.21 -4.60 9.35
C GLY A 59 22.52 -5.17 8.81
N GLY A 60 22.44 -6.33 8.14
CA GLY A 60 23.62 -7.04 7.66
C GLY A 60 23.41 -8.54 7.54
N SER A 61 24.38 -9.32 8.01
CA SER A 61 24.37 -10.79 7.85
C SER A 61 23.27 -11.44 8.67
N VAL A 62 22.35 -12.13 7.99
CA VAL A 62 21.32 -12.95 8.63
C VAL A 62 21.94 -14.05 9.48
N LEU A 63 22.98 -14.71 8.96
CA LEU A 63 23.66 -15.81 9.66
C LEU A 63 24.20 -15.37 11.02
N TYR A 64 24.97 -14.29 11.07
CA TYR A 64 25.55 -13.78 12.31
C TYR A 64 24.48 -13.17 13.23
N GLY A 65 23.53 -12.42 12.67
CA GLY A 65 22.44 -11.82 13.44
C GLY A 65 21.55 -12.87 14.13
N MET A 66 21.35 -14.04 13.53
CA MET A 66 20.55 -15.10 14.15
C MET A 66 21.18 -15.68 15.43
N GLY A 67 22.51 -15.62 15.55
CA GLY A 67 23.21 -15.93 16.80
C GLY A 67 22.80 -14.96 17.91
N THR A 68 22.88 -13.66 17.63
CA THR A 68 22.47 -12.60 18.57
C THR A 68 20.98 -12.65 18.91
N PHE A 69 20.12 -12.90 17.91
CA PHE A 69 18.69 -13.11 18.14
C PHE A 69 18.42 -14.25 19.14
N SER A 70 19.15 -15.36 18.97
CA SER A 70 18.95 -16.56 19.79
C SER A 70 19.36 -16.34 21.24
N ILE A 71 20.49 -15.67 21.50
CA ILE A 71 20.92 -15.39 22.87
C ILE A 71 19.96 -14.42 23.59
N ILE A 72 19.42 -13.42 22.87
CA ILE A 72 18.44 -12.48 23.45
C ILE A 72 17.17 -13.23 23.84
N GLN A 73 16.66 -14.11 22.96
CA GLN A 73 15.44 -14.87 23.22
C GLN A 73 15.58 -15.95 24.29
N GLN A 74 16.80 -16.48 24.49
CA GLN A 74 17.10 -17.47 25.53
C GLN A 74 17.44 -16.81 26.88
N CYS A 75 17.60 -15.48 26.91
CA CYS A 75 17.95 -14.76 28.11
C CYS A 75 16.85 -14.91 29.17
N PRO A 76 17.18 -15.36 30.40
CA PRO A 76 16.20 -15.47 31.48
C PRO A 76 15.85 -14.10 32.10
N ILE A 77 16.59 -13.05 31.76
CA ILE A 77 16.37 -11.68 32.23
C ILE A 77 15.46 -10.96 31.24
N GLU A 78 14.59 -10.07 31.73
CA GLU A 78 13.76 -9.24 30.86
C GLU A 78 14.64 -8.37 29.93
N VAL A 79 14.47 -8.54 28.63
CA VAL A 79 15.17 -7.73 27.61
C VAL A 79 14.18 -6.81 26.91
N GLU A 80 14.43 -5.51 26.96
CA GLU A 80 13.71 -4.50 26.17
C GLU A 80 14.57 -4.04 24.99
N THR A 81 14.01 -3.99 23.80
CA THR A 81 14.68 -3.46 22.61
C THR A 81 14.05 -2.15 22.18
N ILE A 82 14.84 -1.15 21.83
CA ILE A 82 14.37 0.18 21.45
C ILE A 82 14.98 0.55 20.10
N VAL A 83 14.16 0.83 19.09
CA VAL A 83 14.67 1.51 17.89
C VAL A 83 14.92 2.97 18.25
N GLU A 84 16.19 3.36 18.30
CA GLU A 84 16.57 4.73 18.59
C GLU A 84 16.64 5.61 17.36
N GLY A 85 17.06 5.06 16.22
CA GLY A 85 17.11 5.78 14.95
C GLY A 85 16.57 4.89 13.83
N LEU A 86 17.34 3.89 13.45
CA LEU A 86 17.00 2.93 12.41
C LEU A 86 17.10 1.48 12.91
N ALA A 87 16.13 0.65 12.57
CA ALA A 87 16.27 -0.80 12.60
C ALA A 87 15.84 -1.36 11.24
N ALA A 88 16.79 -1.55 10.34
CA ALA A 88 16.54 -2.08 9.00
C ALA A 88 17.02 -3.52 8.85
N SER A 89 16.34 -4.30 8.02
CA SER A 89 16.78 -5.65 7.64
C SER A 89 17.01 -6.55 8.86
N MET A 90 18.19 -7.17 9.00
CA MET A 90 18.48 -8.03 10.14
C MET A 90 18.39 -7.30 11.50
N ALA A 91 18.51 -5.97 11.54
CA ALA A 91 18.32 -5.20 12.77
C ALA A 91 16.85 -5.15 13.22
N SER A 92 15.87 -5.21 12.30
CA SER A 92 14.46 -5.33 12.69
C SER A 92 14.15 -6.70 13.29
N VAL A 93 14.91 -7.75 12.90
CA VAL A 93 14.86 -9.06 13.56
C VAL A 93 15.45 -9.01 14.97
N LEU A 94 16.61 -8.36 15.16
CA LEU A 94 17.18 -8.18 16.51
C LEU A 94 16.26 -7.36 17.41
N TRP A 95 15.64 -6.32 16.88
CA TRP A 95 14.61 -5.55 17.58
C TRP A 95 13.42 -6.43 17.98
N ALA A 96 12.98 -7.34 17.12
CA ALA A 96 11.91 -8.29 17.43
C ALA A 96 12.30 -9.36 18.48
N ALA A 97 13.58 -9.48 18.85
CA ALA A 97 14.07 -10.47 19.80
C ALA A 97 13.74 -10.14 21.26
N GLY A 98 13.60 -8.85 21.60
CA GLY A 98 13.33 -8.41 22.96
C GLY A 98 12.01 -8.98 23.49
N THR A 99 11.93 -9.23 24.79
CA THR A 99 10.66 -9.55 25.46
C THR A 99 9.63 -8.46 25.19
N ARG A 100 10.04 -7.19 25.26
CA ARG A 100 9.28 -6.01 24.82
C ARG A 100 10.10 -5.22 23.79
N SER A 101 9.42 -4.75 22.75
CA SER A 101 10.03 -3.99 21.65
C SER A 101 9.37 -2.62 21.57
N TYR A 102 10.19 -1.57 21.50
CA TYR A 102 9.76 -0.17 21.47
C TYR A 102 10.33 0.55 20.26
N MET A 103 9.66 1.63 19.86
CA MET A 103 10.15 2.57 18.86
C MET A 103 10.10 3.98 19.42
N ARG A 104 11.14 4.80 19.18
CA ARG A 104 11.02 6.25 19.34
C ARG A 104 10.02 6.78 18.33
N ASP A 105 9.28 7.83 18.67
CA ASP A 105 8.27 8.43 17.77
C ASP A 105 8.84 8.93 16.45
N TYR A 106 10.15 9.23 16.39
CA TYR A 106 10.89 9.62 15.19
C TYR A 106 11.69 8.47 14.52
N SER A 107 11.68 7.26 15.09
CA SER A 107 12.49 6.15 14.58
C SER A 107 11.86 5.45 13.36
N ILE A 108 12.71 4.77 12.61
CA ILE A 108 12.37 4.06 11.38
C ILE A 108 12.65 2.57 11.54
N LEU A 109 11.67 1.75 11.18
CA LEU A 109 11.76 0.30 11.06
C LEU A 109 11.69 -0.06 9.57
N MET A 110 12.54 -0.95 9.09
CA MET A 110 12.48 -1.45 7.72
C MET A 110 12.57 -2.98 7.72
N ILE A 111 11.63 -3.60 7.03
CA ILE A 111 11.50 -5.06 6.91
C ILE A 111 11.48 -5.42 5.43
N HIS A 112 12.34 -6.33 5.02
CA HIS A 112 12.43 -6.82 3.65
C HIS A 112 12.87 -8.29 3.61
N ASN A 113 12.87 -8.88 2.41
CA ASN A 113 13.36 -10.24 2.19
C ASN A 113 14.90 -10.33 2.30
N PRO A 114 15.46 -11.46 2.79
CA PRO A 114 16.89 -11.69 2.74
C PRO A 114 17.35 -11.88 1.29
N PHE A 115 18.57 -11.46 1.00
CA PHE A 115 19.19 -11.62 -0.31
C PHE A 115 20.69 -11.90 -0.20
N ILE A 116 21.28 -12.36 -1.30
CA ILE A 116 22.72 -12.52 -1.46
C ILE A 116 23.23 -11.39 -2.36
N ARG A 117 24.26 -10.66 -1.92
CA ARG A 117 24.79 -9.48 -2.64
C ARG A 117 25.53 -9.83 -3.94
N ASP A 118 26.03 -11.06 -4.08
CA ASP A 118 26.82 -11.45 -5.25
C ASP A 118 25.93 -12.09 -6.34
N GLU A 119 25.50 -11.27 -7.30
CA GLU A 119 24.66 -11.67 -8.44
C GLU A 119 25.32 -12.73 -9.34
N LYS A 120 26.65 -12.92 -9.30
CA LYS A 120 27.34 -13.94 -10.09
C LYS A 120 27.20 -15.35 -9.52
N SER A 121 26.53 -15.49 -8.39
CA SER A 121 26.36 -16.74 -7.66
C SER A 121 24.94 -17.33 -7.78
N CYS A 122 24.26 -17.14 -8.91
CA CYS A 122 23.02 -17.86 -9.21
C CYS A 122 23.29 -19.36 -9.42
N ASN A 123 23.37 -20.09 -8.32
CA ASN A 123 23.34 -21.55 -8.25
C ASN A 123 22.12 -21.96 -7.41
N PRO A 124 21.38 -23.02 -7.79
CA PRO A 124 20.33 -23.64 -6.98
C PRO A 124 20.58 -23.69 -5.45
N ASP A 125 21.83 -23.87 -5.00
CA ASP A 125 22.17 -23.90 -3.57
C ASP A 125 21.93 -22.55 -2.87
N ASN A 126 22.18 -21.43 -3.56
CA ASN A 126 21.98 -20.09 -3.02
C ASN A 126 20.49 -19.74 -2.90
N GLU A 127 19.68 -20.18 -3.87
CA GLU A 127 18.23 -20.02 -3.81
C GLU A 127 17.63 -20.82 -2.64
N GLN A 128 18.14 -22.04 -2.39
CA GLN A 128 17.71 -22.83 -1.23
C GLN A 128 18.01 -22.14 0.09
N ILE A 129 19.21 -21.57 0.25
CA ILE A 129 19.63 -20.86 1.47
C ILE A 129 18.79 -19.59 1.69
N VAL A 130 18.58 -18.78 0.64
CA VAL A 130 17.74 -17.58 0.73
C VAL A 130 16.31 -17.95 1.12
N ASN A 131 15.72 -18.96 0.48
CA ASN A 131 14.38 -19.44 0.81
C ASN A 131 14.28 -19.98 2.26
N ALA A 132 15.34 -20.62 2.76
CA ALA A 132 15.38 -21.10 4.14
C ALA A 132 15.40 -19.93 5.14
N PHE A 133 16.26 -18.93 4.93
CA PHE A 133 16.30 -17.73 5.77
C PHE A 133 15.01 -16.91 5.67
N GLN A 134 14.41 -16.81 4.49
CA GLN A 134 13.16 -16.11 4.29
C GLN A 134 12.04 -16.73 5.14
N LYS A 135 11.92 -18.07 5.12
CA LYS A 135 10.96 -18.82 5.97
C LYS A 135 11.25 -18.67 7.47
N GLN A 136 12.53 -18.62 7.85
CA GLN A 136 12.94 -18.40 9.24
C GLN A 136 12.51 -17.01 9.74
N ILE A 137 12.85 -15.97 8.98
CA ILE A 137 12.52 -14.57 9.30
C ILE A 137 10.99 -14.37 9.30
N GLU A 138 10.29 -14.91 8.31
CA GLU A 138 8.81 -14.89 8.27
C GLU A 138 8.21 -15.51 9.52
N THR A 139 8.76 -16.63 9.99
CA THR A 139 8.29 -17.29 11.22
C THR A 139 8.51 -16.41 12.44
N ILE A 140 9.64 -15.70 12.51
CA ILE A 140 9.94 -14.77 13.61
C ILE A 140 8.90 -13.64 13.62
N TYR A 141 8.68 -12.97 12.49
CA TYR A 141 7.71 -11.87 12.41
C TYR A 141 6.27 -12.31 12.64
N HIS A 142 5.87 -13.45 12.07
CA HIS A 142 4.55 -14.03 12.30
C HIS A 142 4.28 -14.24 13.79
N LYS A 143 5.24 -14.86 14.50
CA LYS A 143 5.12 -15.11 15.94
C LYS A 143 5.19 -13.83 16.76
N ARG A 144 6.06 -12.89 16.39
CA ARG A 144 6.27 -11.67 17.16
C ARG A 144 5.11 -10.69 17.04
N PHE A 145 4.62 -10.46 15.83
CA PHE A 145 3.59 -9.46 15.56
C PHE A 145 2.16 -10.01 15.66
N GLY A 146 1.99 -11.33 15.66
CA GLY A 146 0.66 -11.95 15.63
C GLY A 146 -0.09 -11.75 14.29
N LEU A 147 0.61 -11.29 13.25
CA LEU A 147 0.07 -11.10 11.90
C LEU A 147 0.00 -12.44 11.15
N THR A 148 -0.86 -12.57 10.15
CA THR A 148 -0.87 -13.76 9.30
C THR A 148 0.43 -13.88 8.50
N LYS A 149 0.86 -15.11 8.18
CA LYS A 149 2.03 -15.35 7.30
C LYS A 149 1.94 -14.59 5.98
N ALA A 150 0.74 -14.54 5.38
CA ALA A 150 0.47 -13.78 4.17
C ALA A 150 0.74 -12.28 4.36
N LYS A 151 0.31 -11.69 5.48
CA LYS A 151 0.55 -10.28 5.76
C LYS A 151 2.03 -9.98 6.03
N VAL A 152 2.72 -10.88 6.73
CA VAL A 152 4.17 -10.79 6.93
C VAL A 152 4.90 -10.83 5.58
N ARG A 153 4.52 -11.74 4.69
CA ARG A 153 5.05 -11.82 3.32
C ARG A 153 4.84 -10.51 2.56
N GLU A 154 3.62 -9.97 2.56
CA GLU A 154 3.34 -8.67 1.93
C GLU A 154 4.25 -7.55 2.46
N ILE A 155 4.51 -7.53 3.77
CA ILE A 155 5.42 -6.55 4.39
C ILE A 155 6.86 -6.76 3.93
N MET A 156 7.34 -8.01 3.91
CA MET A 156 8.70 -8.35 3.48
C MET A 156 8.92 -8.10 1.99
N ASP A 157 7.90 -8.31 1.17
CA ASP A 157 7.95 -8.08 -0.28
C ASP A 157 7.92 -6.58 -0.58
N GLY A 158 7.13 -5.81 0.17
CA GLY A 158 6.98 -4.37 -0.08
C GLY A 158 6.07 -4.06 -1.25
N LYS A 159 6.02 -2.78 -1.62
CA LYS A 159 5.29 -2.33 -2.82
C LYS A 159 6.06 -2.73 -4.07
N GLU A 160 5.36 -2.79 -5.21
CA GLU A 160 5.98 -3.09 -6.50
C GLU A 160 7.20 -2.17 -6.77
N GLY A 161 8.34 -2.79 -7.08
CA GLY A 161 9.61 -2.10 -7.30
C GLY A 161 10.34 -1.61 -6.04
N CYS A 162 9.85 -1.93 -4.84
CA CYS A 162 10.49 -1.59 -3.57
C CYS A 162 11.11 -2.83 -2.92
N ASP A 163 12.25 -2.64 -2.23
CA ASP A 163 12.89 -3.68 -1.41
C ASP A 163 12.29 -3.65 0.01
N GLY A 164 11.12 -4.29 0.16
CA GLY A 164 10.40 -4.36 1.42
C GLY A 164 9.66 -3.07 1.82
N THR A 165 9.34 -2.96 3.10
CA THR A 165 8.49 -1.91 3.66
C THR A 165 9.18 -1.15 4.78
N TYR A 166 9.07 0.18 4.72
CA TYR A 166 9.49 1.10 5.76
C TYR A 166 8.29 1.51 6.62
N PHE A 167 8.52 1.64 7.91
CA PHE A 167 7.56 2.09 8.90
C PHE A 167 8.19 3.16 9.79
N ASP A 168 7.52 4.30 9.90
CA ASP A 168 7.65 5.15 11.09
C ASP A 168 6.88 4.51 12.27
N ALA A 169 7.06 5.03 13.49
CA ALA A 169 6.40 4.47 14.67
C ALA A 169 4.85 4.43 14.54
N LYS A 170 4.25 5.41 13.86
CA LYS A 170 2.79 5.49 13.68
C LYS A 170 2.28 4.44 12.71
N SER A 171 2.95 4.25 11.59
CA SER A 171 2.61 3.26 10.57
C SER A 171 2.91 1.84 11.07
N ALA A 172 3.94 1.63 11.89
CA ALA A 172 4.17 0.36 12.57
C ALA A 172 2.99 -0.02 13.49
N VAL A 173 2.43 0.95 14.22
CA VAL A 173 1.22 0.75 15.03
C VAL A 173 0.02 0.41 14.15
N ASN A 174 -0.22 1.19 13.09
CA ASN A 174 -1.34 0.95 12.18
C ASN A 174 -1.24 -0.40 11.46
N ALA A 175 -0.02 -0.89 11.20
CA ALA A 175 0.24 -2.18 10.57
C ALA A 175 0.11 -3.36 11.54
N GLY A 176 -0.12 -3.12 12.84
CA GLY A 176 -0.18 -4.17 13.86
C GLY A 176 1.18 -4.77 14.22
N ILE A 177 2.28 -4.12 13.85
CA ILE A 177 3.65 -4.54 14.16
C ILE A 177 4.05 -4.14 15.58
N LEU A 178 3.54 -2.99 16.04
CA LEU A 178 3.85 -2.38 17.33
C LEU A 178 2.57 -1.98 18.05
N SER A 179 2.53 -2.12 19.37
CA SER A 179 1.42 -1.57 20.16
C SER A 179 1.63 -0.08 20.46
N ALA A 180 0.55 0.70 20.57
CA ALA A 180 0.64 2.16 20.73
C ALA A 180 1.37 2.60 22.02
N GLU A 181 1.27 1.81 23.10
CA GLU A 181 2.00 2.03 24.35
C GLU A 181 3.50 1.78 24.24
N CYS A 182 3.94 1.06 23.21
CA CYS A 182 5.35 0.80 22.94
C CYS A 182 6.01 1.91 22.11
N VAL A 183 5.29 2.98 21.80
CA VAL A 183 5.85 4.19 21.17
C VAL A 183 6.35 5.14 22.25
N LEU A 184 7.67 5.30 22.31
CA LEU A 184 8.35 6.22 23.21
C LEU A 184 8.32 7.63 22.62
N LYS A 185 7.38 8.45 23.10
CA LYS A 185 7.24 9.84 22.67
C LYS A 185 8.40 10.69 23.17
N THR A 186 8.82 11.64 22.35
CA THR A 186 9.73 12.70 22.79
C THR A 186 9.09 13.45 23.96
N SER A 187 9.85 13.63 25.05
CA SER A 187 9.29 14.21 26.27
C SER A 187 8.76 15.62 26.00
N LYS A 188 7.47 15.85 26.25
CA LYS A 188 6.85 17.18 26.15
C LYS A 188 7.56 18.22 27.02
N GLN A 189 8.15 17.81 28.14
CA GLN A 189 8.94 18.72 28.99
C GLN A 189 10.23 19.14 28.29
N VAL A 190 10.91 18.24 27.58
CA VAL A 190 12.10 18.57 26.79
C VAL A 190 11.71 19.43 25.59
N CYS A 191 10.64 19.10 24.87
CA CYS A 191 10.14 19.91 23.76
C CYS A 191 9.76 21.33 24.21
N ASN A 192 9.02 21.47 25.32
CA ASN A 192 8.64 22.77 25.86
C ASN A 192 9.88 23.54 26.34
N LYS A 193 10.81 22.91 27.04
CA LYS A 193 12.05 23.55 27.50
C LYS A 193 12.94 24.02 26.35
N VAL A 194 13.10 23.19 25.31
CA VAL A 194 13.83 23.56 24.08
C VAL A 194 13.13 24.73 23.39
N LYS A 195 11.79 24.69 23.29
CA LYS A 195 11.00 25.78 22.70
C LYS A 195 11.18 27.09 23.49
N ASP A 196 11.02 27.04 24.81
CA ASP A 196 11.12 28.19 25.70
C ASP A 196 12.54 28.77 25.73
N GLN A 197 13.59 27.95 25.53
CA GLN A 197 14.99 28.39 25.52
C GLN A 197 15.50 28.85 24.15
N ILE A 198 14.86 28.43 23.04
CA ILE A 198 15.24 28.83 21.68
C ILE A 198 14.45 30.07 21.22
N GLU A 199 13.30 30.36 21.85
CA GLU A 199 12.50 31.54 21.52
C GLU A 199 13.30 32.84 21.74
N GLY A 200 13.66 33.51 20.64
CA GLY A 200 14.44 34.76 20.63
C GLY A 200 15.95 34.62 20.39
N VAL A 201 16.48 33.41 20.21
CA VAL A 201 17.92 33.17 19.98
C VAL A 201 18.24 33.14 18.48
N VAL A 202 19.00 34.12 17.99
CA VAL A 202 19.33 34.28 16.56
C VAL A 202 20.76 33.80 16.22
N GLU A 203 21.61 33.57 17.23
CA GLU A 203 23.01 33.20 17.05
C GLU A 203 23.27 31.69 17.23
N ALA A 204 23.90 31.07 16.24
CA ALA A 204 24.18 29.62 16.20
C ALA A 204 25.03 29.12 17.39
N ASN A 205 25.97 29.93 17.88
CA ASN A 205 26.80 29.58 19.05
C ASN A 205 26.01 29.56 20.36
N ALA A 206 24.95 30.36 20.48
CA ALA A 206 24.06 30.35 21.64
C ALA A 206 23.14 29.13 21.61
N LEU A 207 22.62 28.79 20.42
CA LEU A 207 21.88 27.54 20.18
C LEU A 207 22.70 26.30 20.55
N GLN A 208 23.99 26.24 20.18
CA GLN A 208 24.86 25.12 20.52
C GLN A 208 25.09 24.98 22.03
N LYS A 209 25.24 26.10 22.76
CA LYS A 209 25.39 26.09 24.23
C LYS A 209 24.11 25.66 24.94
N ILE A 210 22.95 26.07 24.44
CA ILE A 210 21.63 25.67 24.96
C ILE A 210 21.42 24.17 24.74
N MET A 211 21.73 23.66 23.54
CA MET A 211 21.64 22.22 23.26
C MET A 211 22.60 21.41 24.15
N ALA A 212 23.82 21.91 24.39
CA ALA A 212 24.78 21.26 25.26
C ALA A 212 24.33 21.23 26.74
N SER A 213 23.72 22.30 27.25
CA SER A 213 23.23 22.34 28.65
C SER A 213 22.04 21.40 28.87
N ILE A 214 21.10 21.35 27.93
CA ILE A 214 19.95 20.43 27.99
C ILE A 214 20.42 18.97 27.98
N ASN A 215 21.40 18.63 27.14
CA ASN A 215 21.98 17.29 27.10
C ASN A 215 22.67 16.90 28.41
N THR A 216 23.31 17.87 29.08
CA THR A 216 23.99 17.65 30.36
C THR A 216 23.00 17.41 31.50
N GLU A 217 21.88 18.14 31.52
CA GLU A 217 20.83 18.00 32.53
C GLU A 217 19.98 16.73 32.38
N LEU A 218 19.89 16.16 31.18
CA LEU A 218 19.16 14.92 30.93
C LEU A 218 19.87 13.65 31.44
N GLY A 219 21.06 13.81 32.05
CA GLY A 219 21.65 12.85 33.00
C GLY A 219 21.48 11.38 32.61
N ASN A 220 22.08 10.96 31.48
CA ASN A 220 22.47 9.57 31.18
C ASN A 220 23.15 9.36 29.81
N PHE A 221 23.37 10.40 29.01
CA PHE A 221 24.31 10.31 27.91
C PHE A 221 25.70 10.73 28.42
N LYS A 222 26.53 9.75 28.79
CA LYS A 222 27.95 9.91 28.45
C LYS A 222 27.98 10.00 26.92
N PRO A 223 28.45 11.10 26.32
CA PRO A 223 29.03 11.00 24.98
C PRO A 223 30.00 9.81 25.03
N LEU A 224 30.05 9.01 23.97
CA LEU A 224 31.13 8.05 23.83
C LEU A 224 32.43 8.80 24.16
N ASP A 225 33.20 8.32 25.14
CA ASP A 225 34.62 8.64 25.16
C ASP A 225 35.11 8.29 23.77
N ASP A 226 35.69 9.29 23.11
CA ASP A 226 36.09 9.32 21.71
C ASP A 226 36.48 7.92 21.21
N SER A 227 35.49 7.18 20.70
CA SER A 227 35.71 5.82 20.24
C SER A 227 36.44 6.00 18.93
N SER A 228 37.75 5.89 19.01
CA SER A 228 38.70 5.80 17.93
C SER A 228 38.36 4.61 17.02
N SER A 229 37.35 4.81 16.18
CA SER A 229 37.20 4.16 14.88
C SER A 229 37.54 5.10 13.73
N ILE A 230 38.25 6.20 14.03
CA ILE A 230 39.30 6.70 13.16
C ILE A 230 40.61 6.48 13.92
N PRO A 231 41.56 5.67 13.42
CA PRO A 231 42.84 5.51 14.10
C PRO A 231 43.59 6.84 13.99
N ASN A 232 43.66 7.59 15.08
CA ASN A 232 44.66 8.63 15.23
C ASN A 232 45.76 8.07 16.13
N GLN A 233 46.87 7.72 15.49
CA GLN A 233 47.98 7.04 16.08
C GLN A 233 48.93 8.06 16.74
N ASN A 234 49.24 7.79 18.00
CA ASN A 234 50.42 8.23 18.78
C ASN A 234 50.41 9.61 19.44
N GLN A 235 50.35 9.57 20.77
CA GLN A 235 51.42 10.13 21.59
C GLN A 235 52.03 9.03 22.49
N ILE A 236 53.21 8.55 22.08
CA ILE A 236 54.28 8.17 23.02
C ILE A 236 55.46 9.02 22.61
N GLU A 237 55.89 9.92 23.49
CA GLU A 237 57.09 10.72 23.31
C GLU A 237 58.33 9.81 23.26
N ASN A 238 59.05 9.84 22.14
CA ASN A 238 60.47 9.55 22.10
C ASN A 238 61.10 10.31 20.94
N SER A 239 62.16 11.05 21.24
CA SER A 239 62.63 12.27 20.55
C SER A 239 63.35 12.06 19.21
N ASN A 240 62.80 11.26 18.28
CA ASN A 240 63.34 11.07 16.92
C ASN A 240 62.31 11.27 15.78
N SER A 241 61.07 11.67 16.08
CA SER A 241 59.93 11.65 15.14
C SER A 241 59.73 12.90 14.28
N GLN A 242 60.47 13.98 14.54
CA GLN A 242 60.13 15.31 14.03
C GLN A 242 60.40 15.49 12.51
N LYS A 243 61.22 14.62 11.89
CA LYS A 243 61.46 14.64 10.43
C LYS A 243 60.47 13.78 9.62
N THR A 244 59.74 12.86 10.27
CA THR A 244 58.78 11.96 9.62
C THR A 244 57.36 12.53 9.65
N MET A 245 57.00 13.29 10.70
CA MET A 245 55.68 13.94 10.82
C MET A 245 55.40 15.03 9.76
N ASP A 246 56.39 15.84 9.37
CA ASP A 246 56.20 16.88 8.35
C ASP A 246 55.82 16.27 6.98
N LYS A 247 56.40 15.12 6.64
CA LYS A 247 56.08 14.38 5.40
C LYS A 247 54.72 13.70 5.44
N GLU A 248 54.29 13.21 6.61
CA GLU A 248 52.99 12.58 6.79
C GLU A 248 51.84 13.60 6.79
N GLN A 249 52.05 14.80 7.33
CA GLN A 249 51.09 15.92 7.26
C GLN A 249 50.96 16.49 5.83
N GLU A 250 52.06 16.64 5.09
CA GLU A 250 52.01 16.98 3.66
C GLU A 250 51.29 15.91 2.83
N PHE A 251 51.52 14.63 3.15
CA PHE A 251 50.85 13.52 2.48
C PHE A 251 49.34 13.47 2.78
N ALA A 252 48.94 13.69 4.03
CA ALA A 252 47.55 13.73 4.45
C ALA A 252 46.79 14.91 3.82
N PHE A 253 47.38 16.11 3.84
CA PHE A 253 46.79 17.31 3.23
C PHE A 253 46.69 17.16 1.70
N GLY A 254 47.75 16.66 1.04
CA GLY A 254 47.72 16.37 -0.39
C GLY A 254 46.66 15.32 -0.77
N SER A 255 46.35 14.37 0.12
CA SER A 255 45.28 13.40 -0.09
C SER A 255 43.89 14.03 0.01
N VAL A 256 43.67 14.93 0.98
CA VAL A 256 42.42 15.72 1.10
C VAL A 256 42.21 16.61 -0.11
N CYS A 257 43.25 17.29 -0.59
CA CYS A 257 43.21 18.04 -1.84
C CYS A 257 42.80 17.15 -3.02
N ALA A 258 43.44 15.98 -3.17
CA ALA A 258 43.12 15.04 -4.25
C ALA A 258 41.67 14.52 -4.19
N GLN A 259 41.15 14.20 -3.00
CA GLN A 259 39.75 13.77 -2.81
C GLN A 259 38.74 14.86 -3.18
N LEU A 260 39.10 16.13 -2.98
CA LEU A 260 38.29 17.28 -3.38
C LEU A 260 38.49 17.68 -4.86
N GLY A 261 39.36 16.97 -5.59
CA GLY A 261 39.71 17.22 -6.98
C GLY A 261 40.66 18.40 -7.20
N LEU A 262 41.47 18.73 -6.19
CA LEU A 262 42.44 19.82 -6.19
C LEU A 262 43.87 19.27 -6.29
N GLU A 263 44.80 20.09 -6.76
CA GLU A 263 46.23 19.76 -6.79
C GLU A 263 46.76 19.55 -5.37
N LYS A 264 47.70 18.60 -5.18
CA LYS A 264 48.19 18.22 -3.84
C LYS A 264 48.88 19.35 -3.08
N THR A 265 49.36 20.37 -3.79
CA THR A 265 50.00 21.57 -3.25
C THR A 265 49.05 22.77 -3.15
N SER A 266 47.74 22.56 -3.33
CA SER A 266 46.75 23.65 -3.30
C SER A 266 46.69 24.30 -1.92
N GLU A 267 46.52 25.61 -1.88
CA GLU A 267 46.39 26.32 -0.62
C GLU A 267 45.11 25.91 0.14
N VAL A 268 45.17 26.00 1.47
CA VAL A 268 44.04 25.72 2.37
C VAL A 268 42.80 26.56 2.01
N SER A 269 43.00 27.77 1.50
CA SER A 269 41.94 28.67 1.00
C SER A 269 41.14 28.06 -0.17
N ALA A 270 41.81 27.35 -1.08
CA ALA A 270 41.18 26.66 -2.21
C ALA A 270 40.36 25.45 -1.74
N VAL A 271 40.87 24.73 -0.74
CA VAL A 271 40.16 23.60 -0.09
C VAL A 271 38.86 24.07 0.57
N ILE A 272 38.91 25.16 1.35
CA ILE A 272 37.74 25.74 2.01
C ILE A 272 36.70 26.18 0.96
N THR A 273 37.16 26.89 -0.08
CA THR A 273 36.28 27.33 -1.19
C THR A 273 35.60 26.15 -1.88
N ARG A 274 36.31 25.04 -2.07
CA ARG A 274 35.77 23.82 -2.69
C ARG A 274 34.74 23.14 -1.79
N ILE A 275 34.98 23.08 -0.49
CA ILE A 275 34.02 22.54 0.50
C ILE A 275 32.75 23.38 0.51
N ASP A 276 32.86 24.72 0.50
CA ASP A 276 31.69 25.61 0.47
C ASP A 276 30.89 25.46 -0.84
N ALA A 277 31.58 25.30 -1.97
CA ALA A 277 30.93 25.00 -3.25
C ALA A 277 30.17 23.67 -3.22
N LEU A 278 30.73 22.63 -2.58
CA LEU A 278 30.09 21.32 -2.44
C LEU A 278 28.87 21.38 -1.51
N LYS A 279 28.97 22.07 -0.37
CA LYS A 279 27.82 22.31 0.53
C LYS A 279 26.68 23.03 -0.17
N ASN A 280 27.00 24.06 -0.96
CA ASN A 280 25.99 24.78 -1.73
C ASN A 280 25.36 23.91 -2.84
N ALA A 281 26.14 23.02 -3.46
CA ALA A 281 25.61 22.06 -4.43
C ALA A 281 24.70 21.02 -3.78
N GLU A 282 25.05 20.54 -2.58
CA GLU A 282 24.24 19.61 -1.79
C GLU A 282 22.90 20.25 -1.38
N ASN A 283 22.91 21.50 -0.92
CA ASN A 283 21.68 22.24 -0.62
C ASN A 283 20.78 22.39 -1.86
N LYS A 284 21.35 22.76 -3.01
CA LYS A 284 20.60 22.83 -4.28
C LYS A 284 20.05 21.47 -4.70
N ALA A 285 20.79 20.39 -4.50
CA ALA A 285 20.31 19.04 -4.80
C ALA A 285 19.13 18.67 -3.89
N ALA A 286 19.17 19.02 -2.60
CA ALA A 286 18.06 18.82 -1.68
C ALA A 286 16.81 19.62 -2.09
N GLU A 287 16.97 20.88 -2.53
CA GLU A 287 15.86 21.70 -3.05
C GLU A 287 15.25 21.10 -4.32
N ILE A 288 16.08 20.65 -5.26
CA ILE A 288 15.62 19.99 -6.49
C ILE A 288 14.88 18.69 -6.14
N GLN A 289 15.39 17.90 -5.19
CA GLN A 289 14.76 16.66 -4.76
C GLN A 289 13.39 16.92 -4.10
N ALA A 290 13.28 17.98 -3.29
CA ALA A 290 12.01 18.38 -2.70
C ALA A 290 10.99 18.80 -3.78
N SER A 291 11.43 19.59 -4.77
CA SER A 291 10.60 20.00 -5.91
C SER A 291 10.15 18.80 -6.76
N TYR A 292 11.07 17.86 -7.03
CA TYR A 292 10.76 16.61 -7.73
C TYR A 292 9.71 15.78 -7.00
N ASN A 293 9.84 15.62 -5.67
CA ASN A 293 8.88 14.88 -4.86
C ASN A 293 7.50 15.56 -4.88
N ALA A 294 7.45 16.89 -4.80
CA ALA A 294 6.20 17.64 -4.89
C ALA A 294 5.51 17.48 -6.26
N LEU A 295 6.27 17.56 -7.36
CA LEU A 295 5.76 17.34 -8.71
C LEU A 295 5.27 15.90 -8.91
N LYS A 296 5.96 14.91 -8.33
CA LYS A 296 5.54 13.50 -8.37
C LYS A 296 4.18 13.31 -7.70
N ILE A 297 3.97 13.89 -6.52
CA ILE A 297 2.68 13.86 -5.80
C ILE A 297 1.58 14.52 -6.65
N GLN A 298 1.87 15.68 -7.25
CA GLN A 298 0.91 16.37 -8.10
C GLN A 298 0.52 15.52 -9.32
N LYS A 299 1.48 14.85 -9.95
CA LYS A 299 1.21 13.93 -11.07
C LYS A 299 0.33 12.76 -10.65
N GLU A 300 0.64 12.10 -9.55
CA GLU A 300 -0.16 11.00 -9.01
C GLU A 300 -1.61 11.45 -8.72
N GLY A 301 -1.79 12.67 -8.21
CA GLY A 301 -3.11 13.28 -8.03
C GLY A 301 -3.86 13.51 -9.35
N LEU A 302 -3.18 13.99 -10.39
CA LEU A 302 -3.77 14.18 -11.72
C LEU A 302 -4.11 12.85 -12.39
N ASP A 303 -3.27 11.83 -12.27
CA ASP A 303 -3.51 10.50 -12.81
C ASP A 303 -4.77 9.87 -12.17
N ALA A 304 -4.95 10.04 -10.85
CA ALA A 304 -6.17 9.60 -10.15
C ALA A 304 -7.43 10.35 -10.64
N GLN A 305 -7.34 11.67 -10.86
CA GLN A 305 -8.45 12.44 -11.43
C GLN A 305 -8.79 11.97 -12.85
N LEU A 306 -7.78 11.68 -13.68
CA LEU A 306 -7.97 11.18 -15.04
C LEU A 306 -8.70 9.83 -15.03
N THR A 307 -8.29 8.90 -14.16
CA THR A 307 -8.97 7.61 -13.98
C THR A 307 -10.43 7.81 -13.57
N ASN A 308 -10.70 8.73 -12.63
CA ASN A 308 -12.07 9.00 -12.22
C ASN A 308 -12.94 9.52 -13.38
N VAL A 309 -12.44 10.49 -14.15
CA VAL A 309 -13.14 11.03 -15.32
C VAL A 309 -13.37 9.95 -16.39
N GLN A 310 -12.43 9.03 -16.60
CA GLN A 310 -12.61 7.91 -17.53
C GLN A 310 -13.71 6.93 -17.09
N ASN A 311 -13.80 6.66 -15.77
CA ASN A 311 -14.86 5.82 -15.21
C ASN A 311 -16.23 6.50 -15.32
N GLU A 312 -16.32 7.79 -15.01
CA GLU A 312 -17.54 8.58 -15.19
C GLU A 312 -17.97 8.61 -16.65
N LEU A 313 -17.03 8.86 -17.58
CA LEU A 313 -17.32 8.84 -19.02
C LEU A 313 -17.84 7.47 -19.50
N THR A 314 -17.28 6.38 -18.97
CA THR A 314 -17.74 5.02 -19.29
C THR A 314 -19.15 4.79 -18.76
N THR A 315 -19.44 5.24 -17.55
CA THR A 315 -20.76 5.16 -16.93
C THR A 315 -21.79 5.94 -17.76
N VAL A 316 -21.50 7.21 -18.08
CA VAL A 316 -22.37 8.05 -18.90
C VAL A 316 -22.60 7.46 -20.29
N LYS A 317 -21.58 6.88 -20.92
CA LYS A 317 -21.74 6.18 -22.21
C LYS A 317 -22.69 4.98 -22.11
N ASN A 318 -22.60 4.20 -21.04
CA ASN A 318 -23.46 3.04 -20.81
C ASN A 318 -24.91 3.47 -20.54
N GLU A 319 -25.11 4.49 -19.71
CA GLU A 319 -26.43 5.06 -19.46
C GLU A 319 -27.05 5.60 -20.75
N LEU A 320 -26.29 6.39 -21.53
CA LEU A 320 -26.75 6.92 -22.81
C LEU A 320 -27.16 5.80 -23.78
N LYS A 321 -26.39 4.71 -23.83
CA LYS A 321 -26.75 3.54 -24.63
C LYS A 321 -28.06 2.92 -24.14
N SER A 322 -28.22 2.72 -22.83
CA SER A 322 -29.46 2.19 -22.25
C SER A 322 -30.67 3.07 -22.58
N TYR A 323 -30.52 4.39 -22.55
CA TYR A 323 -31.59 5.32 -22.94
C TYR A 323 -31.95 5.19 -24.43
N LYS A 324 -30.95 5.12 -25.32
CA LYS A 324 -31.18 4.93 -26.76
C LYS A 324 -31.86 3.60 -27.06
N ASP A 325 -31.40 2.52 -26.44
CA ASP A 325 -31.99 1.19 -26.61
C ASP A 325 -33.44 1.17 -26.11
N ALA A 326 -33.74 1.83 -24.99
CA ALA A 326 -35.10 1.96 -24.46
C ALA A 326 -36.00 2.83 -25.34
N GLU A 327 -35.48 3.92 -25.90
CA GLU A 327 -36.21 4.79 -26.84
C GLU A 327 -36.56 4.03 -28.12
N GLU A 328 -35.60 3.29 -28.68
CA GLU A 328 -35.81 2.46 -29.88
C GLU A 328 -36.84 1.34 -29.61
N ALA A 329 -36.77 0.66 -28.47
CA ALA A 329 -37.73 -0.34 -28.06
C ALA A 329 -39.15 0.23 -27.95
N LYS A 330 -39.30 1.39 -27.27
CA LYS A 330 -40.59 2.07 -27.13
C LYS A 330 -41.14 2.56 -28.47
N ARG A 331 -40.28 3.04 -29.36
CA ARG A 331 -40.67 3.44 -30.72
C ARG A 331 -41.18 2.25 -31.51
N LYS A 332 -40.49 1.11 -31.45
CA LYS A 332 -40.92 -0.14 -32.10
C LYS A 332 -42.27 -0.62 -31.56
N GLU A 333 -42.44 -0.63 -30.25
CA GLU A 333 -43.72 -0.98 -29.61
C GLU A 333 -44.85 -0.06 -30.08
N THR A 334 -44.62 1.26 -30.13
CA THR A 334 -45.59 2.25 -30.60
C THR A 334 -46.00 1.99 -32.06
N ILE A 335 -45.03 1.68 -32.93
CA ILE A 335 -45.28 1.33 -34.33
C ILE A 335 -46.12 0.05 -34.43
N GLU A 336 -45.73 -1.00 -33.71
CA GLU A 336 -46.44 -2.28 -33.73
C GLU A 336 -47.89 -2.13 -33.27
N GLN A 337 -48.11 -1.43 -32.15
CA GLN A 337 -49.45 -1.14 -31.64
C GLN A 337 -50.29 -0.32 -32.63
N PHE A 338 -49.70 0.66 -33.29
CA PHE A 338 -50.41 1.47 -34.29
C PHE A 338 -50.86 0.63 -35.50
N VAL A 339 -49.98 -0.23 -36.01
CA VAL A 339 -50.29 -1.14 -37.12
C VAL A 339 -51.33 -2.18 -36.69
N ASP A 340 -51.22 -2.74 -35.48
CA ASP A 340 -52.20 -3.69 -34.94
C ASP A 340 -53.60 -3.08 -34.80
N ASN A 341 -53.67 -1.83 -34.34
CA ASN A 341 -54.94 -1.10 -34.31
C ASN A 341 -55.52 -0.90 -35.71
N ALA A 342 -54.70 -0.59 -36.72
CA ALA A 342 -55.17 -0.46 -38.10
C ALA A 342 -55.71 -1.78 -38.67
N ILE A 343 -55.10 -2.92 -38.31
CA ILE A 343 -55.60 -4.27 -38.66
C ILE A 343 -56.94 -4.52 -37.95
N ALA A 344 -57.03 -4.24 -36.65
CA ALA A 344 -58.26 -4.43 -35.87
C ALA A 344 -59.44 -3.60 -36.40
N GLU A 345 -59.15 -2.38 -36.88
CA GLU A 345 -60.12 -1.51 -37.55
C GLU A 345 -60.45 -1.92 -38.99
N GLY A 346 -59.80 -2.97 -39.52
CA GLY A 346 -60.02 -3.48 -40.86
C GLY A 346 -59.50 -2.58 -41.97
N LYS A 347 -58.59 -1.65 -41.67
CA LYS A 347 -57.96 -0.74 -42.65
C LYS A 347 -56.94 -1.47 -43.51
N ILE A 348 -56.25 -2.45 -42.94
CA ILE A 348 -55.25 -3.28 -43.63
C ILE A 348 -55.44 -4.75 -43.25
N ASN A 349 -55.00 -5.66 -44.11
CA ASN A 349 -55.03 -7.09 -43.83
C ASN A 349 -53.84 -7.50 -42.92
N SER A 350 -54.00 -8.57 -42.15
CA SER A 350 -52.99 -9.04 -41.20
C SER A 350 -51.71 -9.59 -41.85
N ASP A 351 -51.81 -10.11 -43.08
CA ASP A 351 -50.68 -10.58 -43.89
C ASP A 351 -49.71 -9.45 -44.30
N ALA A 352 -50.19 -8.21 -44.31
CA ALA A 352 -49.40 -7.04 -44.63
C ALA A 352 -48.68 -6.41 -43.42
N LYS A 353 -48.89 -6.92 -42.19
CA LYS A 353 -48.38 -6.33 -40.93
C LYS A 353 -46.88 -6.02 -41.00
N THR A 354 -46.07 -7.02 -41.36
CA THR A 354 -44.61 -6.89 -41.37
C THR A 354 -44.13 -5.76 -42.28
N LYS A 355 -44.71 -5.64 -43.48
CA LYS A 355 -44.35 -4.58 -44.43
C LYS A 355 -44.69 -3.19 -43.91
N TRP A 356 -45.84 -3.04 -43.26
CA TRP A 356 -46.26 -1.76 -42.67
C TRP A 356 -45.41 -1.36 -41.47
N VAL A 357 -45.01 -2.32 -40.63
CA VAL A 357 -44.07 -2.09 -39.52
C VAL A 357 -42.70 -1.65 -40.05
N GLU A 358 -42.16 -2.30 -41.09
CA GLU A 358 -40.89 -1.92 -41.72
C GLU A 358 -40.95 -0.50 -42.33
N MET A 359 -42.04 -0.16 -43.02
CA MET A 359 -42.22 1.20 -43.55
C MET A 359 -42.29 2.23 -42.43
N ALA A 360 -43.01 1.93 -41.35
CA ALA A 360 -43.17 2.82 -40.20
C ALA A 360 -41.88 3.03 -39.39
N GLN A 361 -40.96 2.06 -39.41
CA GLN A 361 -39.63 2.23 -38.82
C GLN A 361 -38.79 3.28 -39.56
N ASN A 362 -38.97 3.42 -40.88
CA ASN A 362 -38.28 4.43 -41.69
C ASN A 362 -38.95 5.81 -41.59
N ASP A 363 -40.27 5.87 -41.73
CA ASP A 363 -41.04 7.12 -41.65
C ASP A 363 -42.41 6.87 -41.00
N PHE A 364 -42.48 7.11 -39.70
CA PHE A 364 -43.69 6.83 -38.94
C PHE A 364 -44.81 7.82 -39.26
N GLU A 365 -44.49 9.10 -39.46
CA GLU A 365 -45.50 10.13 -39.75
C GLU A 365 -46.20 9.88 -41.09
N MET A 366 -45.43 9.51 -42.12
CA MET A 366 -45.99 9.17 -43.43
C MET A 366 -46.92 7.95 -43.34
N VAL A 367 -46.52 6.90 -42.61
CA VAL A 367 -47.36 5.71 -42.43
C VAL A 367 -48.60 6.04 -41.61
N GLN A 368 -48.49 6.86 -40.56
CA GLN A 368 -49.64 7.32 -39.79
C GLN A 368 -50.64 8.08 -40.66
N ALA A 369 -50.19 9.03 -41.46
CA ALA A 369 -51.04 9.78 -42.38
C ALA A 369 -51.72 8.85 -43.39
N THR A 370 -50.97 7.90 -43.96
CA THR A 370 -51.47 6.94 -44.95
C THR A 370 -52.53 6.02 -44.34
N LEU A 371 -52.25 5.35 -43.24
CA LEU A 371 -53.21 4.43 -42.60
C LEU A 371 -54.45 5.16 -42.06
N ASN A 372 -54.31 6.40 -41.60
CA ASN A 372 -55.46 7.19 -41.14
C ASN A 372 -56.39 7.64 -42.27
N SER A 373 -55.89 7.76 -43.50
CA SER A 373 -56.70 8.06 -44.70
C SER A 373 -57.51 6.88 -45.21
N ILE A 374 -57.16 5.65 -44.81
CA ILE A 374 -57.88 4.45 -45.23
C ILE A 374 -59.17 4.34 -44.42
N PRO A 375 -60.35 4.30 -45.06
CA PRO A 375 -61.61 4.12 -44.35
C PRO A 375 -61.69 2.73 -43.72
N LYS A 376 -62.31 2.64 -42.55
CA LYS A 376 -62.57 1.35 -41.89
C LYS A 376 -63.45 0.48 -42.78
N ARG A 377 -63.11 -0.80 -42.96
CA ARG A 377 -64.00 -1.73 -43.67
C ARG A 377 -65.26 -1.96 -42.85
N ASP A 378 -66.42 -1.73 -43.46
CA ASP A 378 -67.68 -2.23 -42.93
C ASP A 378 -67.58 -3.75 -42.80
N LYS A 379 -67.84 -4.28 -41.60
CA LYS A 379 -68.04 -5.73 -41.40
C LYS A 379 -69.41 -6.12 -41.99
N ILE A 380 -69.53 -6.06 -43.32
CA ILE A 380 -70.77 -6.37 -44.05
C ILE A 380 -71.21 -7.80 -43.70
N SER A 381 -70.27 -8.74 -43.54
CA SER A 381 -70.56 -10.13 -43.14
C SER A 381 -71.28 -10.23 -41.78
N ALA A 382 -70.93 -9.37 -40.81
CA ALA A 382 -71.60 -9.34 -39.50
C ALA A 382 -72.98 -8.65 -39.58
N LYS A 383 -73.14 -7.63 -40.44
CA LYS A 383 -74.44 -7.02 -40.74
C LYS A 383 -75.37 -7.98 -41.48
N ILE A 384 -74.85 -8.80 -42.40
CA ILE A 384 -75.60 -9.84 -43.13
C ILE A 384 -75.98 -11.00 -42.20
N ALA A 385 -75.06 -11.45 -41.33
CA ALA A 385 -75.32 -12.54 -40.37
C ALA A 385 -76.33 -12.15 -39.29
N ASN A 386 -76.40 -10.87 -38.93
CA ASN A 386 -77.33 -10.33 -37.94
C ASN A 386 -78.55 -9.66 -38.59
N ASP A 387 -78.75 -9.80 -39.91
CA ASP A 387 -79.94 -9.31 -40.59
C ASP A 387 -81.14 -10.19 -40.18
N PRO A 388 -82.19 -9.63 -39.53
CA PRO A 388 -83.36 -10.38 -39.12
C PRO A 388 -83.97 -11.20 -40.26
N ALA A 389 -83.93 -10.69 -41.51
CA ALA A 389 -84.47 -11.39 -42.67
C ALA A 389 -83.64 -12.61 -43.09
N ASN A 390 -82.33 -12.59 -42.87
CA ASN A 390 -81.47 -13.76 -43.14
C ASN A 390 -81.57 -14.81 -42.03
N ILE A 391 -81.70 -14.37 -40.77
CA ILE A 391 -81.95 -15.26 -39.64
C ILE A 391 -83.31 -15.95 -39.81
N GLU A 392 -84.36 -15.18 -40.14
CA GLU A 392 -85.71 -15.69 -40.34
C GLU A 392 -85.83 -16.59 -41.59
N ASN A 393 -85.11 -16.29 -42.68
CA ASN A 393 -85.03 -17.19 -43.85
C ASN A 393 -84.33 -18.52 -43.53
N ALA A 394 -83.27 -18.51 -42.70
CA ALA A 394 -82.58 -19.73 -42.29
C ALA A 394 -83.48 -20.60 -41.39
N GLU A 395 -84.28 -20.01 -40.49
CA GLU A 395 -85.22 -20.73 -39.63
C GLU A 395 -86.46 -21.26 -40.39
N ASN A 396 -86.95 -20.50 -41.38
CA ASN A 396 -88.16 -20.87 -42.14
C ASN A 396 -87.91 -21.84 -43.30
N GLN A 397 -86.67 -22.02 -43.76
CA GLN A 397 -86.31 -22.99 -44.81
C GLN A 397 -86.00 -24.40 -44.28
N MET A 398 -86.00 -24.62 -42.96
CA MET A 398 -85.89 -25.97 -42.42
C MET A 398 -87.13 -26.80 -42.79
N THR A 399 -86.90 -27.85 -43.56
CA THR A 399 -87.91 -28.86 -43.89
C THR A 399 -88.42 -29.54 -42.61
N GLU A 400 -89.63 -30.10 -42.67
CA GLU A 400 -90.26 -30.76 -41.51
C GLU A 400 -89.44 -31.98 -41.02
N ALA A 401 -88.63 -32.56 -41.90
CA ALA A 401 -87.63 -33.58 -41.58
C ALA A 401 -86.46 -33.01 -40.75
N GLU A 402 -85.96 -31.83 -41.07
CA GLU A 402 -84.87 -31.16 -40.35
C GLU A 402 -85.32 -30.68 -38.97
N LYS A 403 -86.57 -30.20 -38.84
CA LYS A 403 -87.15 -29.87 -37.52
C LYS A 403 -87.32 -31.10 -36.62
N LYS A 404 -87.66 -32.26 -37.19
CA LYS A 404 -87.69 -33.54 -36.44
C LYS A 404 -86.30 -34.02 -36.07
N MET A 405 -85.31 -33.87 -36.96
CA MET A 405 -83.93 -34.29 -36.70
C MET A 405 -83.31 -33.41 -35.60
N ALA A 406 -83.55 -32.10 -35.61
CA ALA A 406 -83.11 -31.19 -34.56
C ALA A 406 -83.67 -31.56 -33.18
N LYS A 407 -84.98 -31.85 -33.07
CA LYS A 407 -85.60 -32.33 -31.82
C LYS A 407 -85.06 -33.68 -31.36
N ALA A 408 -84.79 -34.60 -32.30
CA ALA A 408 -84.23 -35.90 -31.97
C ALA A 408 -82.79 -35.80 -31.46
N VAL A 409 -82.00 -34.90 -32.04
CA VAL A 409 -80.63 -34.61 -31.58
C VAL A 409 -80.68 -33.97 -30.19
N GLU A 410 -81.51 -32.94 -29.97
CA GLU A 410 -81.67 -32.27 -28.68
C GLU A 410 -82.11 -33.22 -27.56
N ALA A 411 -82.97 -34.21 -27.86
CA ALA A 411 -83.37 -35.24 -26.90
C ALA A 411 -82.24 -36.21 -26.52
N VAL A 412 -81.23 -36.38 -27.39
CA VAL A 412 -80.10 -37.29 -27.16
C VAL A 412 -78.94 -36.59 -26.47
N VAL A 413 -78.66 -35.33 -26.83
CA VAL A 413 -77.47 -34.61 -26.33
C VAL A 413 -77.78 -33.55 -25.27
N GLY A 414 -79.05 -33.21 -25.03
CA GLY A 414 -79.48 -32.17 -24.10
C GLY A 414 -79.39 -30.75 -24.70
N THR A 415 -80.12 -29.80 -24.11
CA THR A 415 -80.22 -28.40 -24.60
C THR A 415 -78.88 -27.65 -24.54
N ASP A 416 -77.96 -28.10 -23.70
CA ASP A 416 -76.70 -27.42 -23.40
C ASP A 416 -75.51 -28.00 -24.19
N PHE A 417 -75.77 -28.86 -25.18
CA PHE A 417 -74.72 -29.46 -25.99
C PHE A 417 -74.08 -28.42 -26.92
N GLN A 418 -72.80 -28.13 -26.68
CA GLN A 418 -71.98 -27.32 -27.58
C GLN A 418 -71.00 -28.21 -28.34
N PHE A 419 -71.03 -28.12 -29.67
CA PHE A 419 -69.99 -28.72 -30.50
C PHE A 419 -68.64 -28.05 -30.19
N LYS A 420 -67.61 -28.86 -29.95
CA LYS A 420 -66.25 -28.33 -29.88
C LYS A 420 -65.89 -27.68 -31.22
N THR A 421 -65.48 -26.42 -31.18
CA THR A 421 -64.84 -25.78 -32.32
C THR A 421 -63.52 -26.47 -32.61
N LEU A 422 -63.27 -26.77 -33.88
CA LEU A 422 -61.93 -27.14 -34.33
C LEU A 422 -61.08 -25.87 -34.28
N ASP A 423 -60.02 -25.91 -33.48
CA ASP A 423 -59.07 -24.81 -33.29
C ASP A 423 -58.45 -24.30 -34.61
#